data_AF-A0A5C9E2E9-F1
#
_entry.id   AF-A0A5C9E2E9-F1
#
_cell.length_a   1.000
_cell.length_b   1.000
_cell.length_c   1.000
_cell.angle_alpha   90.00
_cell.angle_beta   90.00
_cell.angle_gamma   90.00
#
_symmetry.space_group_name_H-M   'P 1'
#
loop_
_entity.id
_entity.type
_entity.pdbx_description
1 polymer ?
#
loop_
_entity_poly.entity_id
_entity_poly.type
_entity_poly.pdbx_seq_one_letter_code
_entity_poly.pdbx_strand_id
1 'polypeptide(L)'
;MYVKIRTDGAVGIGRGTPSDSEIALGYGEAHMIAAALEKLAQTARNYKQTYKKTTDVGSGNKIEFERSDEGMISVSGDGQTFMCTEDEIRELARLLKNLPPIEVAPSSDYAHKIPPDGAKCVVVKNGSDSIKLRLPEAALLKVSLSSSLDSKFFEEHIHIGQKELWIKRSSDLKWALGLDSSTVKFTAYEVENLSSGLHNAILDVLMDLVKSMGTDKLADIRIKSQIQRIEQDTLKLLGEHKKAKSISKDLTKMSKKVLESGIDAEERTQNFIKMCQHVYSNLEPSYLEPLFDLFSSVFVADS
;
A
#
# COMPACT_ATOMS: atom_id res chain seq x y z
N MET A 1 -21.87 18.34 19.79
CA MET A 1 -21.19 17.88 18.56
C MET A 1 -20.36 16.65 18.90
N TYR A 2 -20.08 15.78 17.94
CA TYR A 2 -19.14 14.67 18.10
C TYR A 2 -18.15 14.65 16.94
N VAL A 3 -17.01 14.00 17.18
CA VAL A 3 -15.98 13.68 16.19
C VAL A 3 -15.74 12.17 16.26
N LYS A 4 -15.71 11.49 15.12
CA LYS A 4 -15.39 10.06 15.04
C LYS A 4 -14.43 9.77 13.89
N ILE A 5 -13.62 8.73 14.03
CA ILE A 5 -12.95 8.12 12.88
C ILE A 5 -13.95 7.19 12.21
N ARG A 6 -14.24 7.46 10.94
CA ARG A 6 -15.17 6.69 10.12
C ARG A 6 -14.49 5.40 9.65
N THR A 7 -15.30 4.43 9.23
CA THR A 7 -14.82 3.16 8.66
C THR A 7 -14.04 3.33 7.36
N ASP A 8 -14.21 4.47 6.69
CA ASP A 8 -13.45 4.87 5.51
C ASP A 8 -12.12 5.57 5.83
N GLY A 9 -11.76 5.70 7.11
CA GLY A 9 -10.54 6.37 7.59
C GLY A 9 -10.63 7.90 7.64
N ALA A 10 -11.76 8.50 7.21
CA ALA A 10 -11.98 9.93 7.34
C ALA A 10 -12.40 10.31 8.75
N VAL A 11 -12.24 11.58 9.10
CA VAL A 11 -12.80 12.17 10.32
C VAL A 11 -14.21 12.65 9.99
N GLY A 12 -15.20 12.15 10.74
CA GLY A 12 -16.59 12.59 10.67
C GLY A 12 -16.92 13.60 11.76
N ILE A 13 -17.48 14.74 11.40
CA ILE A 13 -18.10 15.72 12.31
C ILE A 13 -19.61 15.56 12.22
N GLY A 14 -20.26 15.37 13.38
CA GLY A 14 -21.71 15.28 13.44
C GLY A 14 -22.31 15.88 14.71
N ARG A 15 -23.64 15.86 14.77
CA ARG A 15 -24.44 16.34 15.91
C ARG A 15 -25.43 15.26 16.35
N GLY A 16 -25.59 15.07 17.66
CA GLY A 16 -26.46 14.03 18.21
C GLY A 16 -25.82 12.65 18.15
N THR A 17 -26.54 11.67 17.61
CA THR A 17 -26.09 10.27 17.52
C THR A 17 -25.26 10.03 16.26
N PRO A 18 -24.20 9.20 16.30
CA PRO A 18 -23.46 8.76 15.12
C PRO A 18 -24.39 8.24 14.01
N SER A 19 -24.26 8.79 12.81
CA SER A 19 -25.01 8.38 11.61
C SER A 19 -24.18 8.62 10.34
N ASP A 20 -24.75 8.42 9.16
CA ASP A 20 -24.10 8.76 7.89
C ASP A 20 -24.24 10.26 7.53
N SER A 21 -25.02 11.01 8.31
CA SER A 21 -25.20 12.46 8.18
C SER A 21 -24.07 13.23 8.86
N GLU A 22 -22.86 13.11 8.31
CA GLU A 22 -21.64 13.70 8.83
C GLU A 22 -20.97 14.59 7.79
N ILE A 23 -20.28 15.63 8.26
CA ILE A 23 -19.29 16.35 7.46
C ILE A 23 -17.99 15.55 7.57
N ALA A 24 -17.54 14.96 6.47
CA ALA A 24 -16.32 14.18 6.40
C ALA A 24 -15.12 15.07 6.02
N LEU A 25 -13.95 14.80 6.59
CA LEU A 25 -12.69 15.46 6.27
C LEU A 25 -11.52 14.49 6.45
N GLY A 26 -10.39 14.73 5.77
CA GLY A 26 -9.19 13.93 5.94
C GLY A 26 -8.55 14.16 7.31
N TYR A 27 -7.93 13.14 7.92
CA TYR A 27 -7.34 13.27 9.26
C TYR A 27 -6.26 14.37 9.34
N GLY A 28 -5.45 14.54 8.29
CA GLY A 28 -4.49 15.64 8.19
C GLY A 28 -5.11 17.04 8.11
N GLU A 29 -6.39 17.14 7.73
CA GLU A 29 -7.14 18.40 7.63
C GLU A 29 -7.72 18.85 8.98
N ALA A 30 -7.89 17.92 9.92
CA ALA A 30 -8.53 18.16 11.20
C ALA A 30 -7.86 19.29 12.00
N HIS A 31 -6.53 19.37 11.98
CA HIS A 31 -5.77 20.41 12.68
C HIS A 31 -6.00 21.80 12.08
N MET A 32 -6.08 21.91 10.75
CA MET A 32 -6.36 23.18 10.08
C MET A 32 -7.79 23.65 10.34
N ILE A 33 -8.75 22.72 10.33
CA ILE A 33 -10.15 23.01 10.63
C ILE A 33 -10.33 23.39 12.10
N ALA A 34 -9.63 22.72 13.02
CA ALA A 34 -9.62 23.10 14.44
C ALA A 34 -9.18 24.57 14.64
N ALA A 35 -8.09 24.99 13.98
CA ALA A 35 -7.62 26.37 14.06
C ALA A 35 -8.62 27.38 13.47
N ALA A 36 -9.30 27.02 12.37
CA ALA A 36 -10.35 27.86 11.79
C ALA A 36 -11.55 28.02 12.72
N LEU A 37 -11.97 26.95 13.40
CA LEU A 37 -13.05 26.96 14.39
C LEU A 37 -12.69 27.76 15.64
N GLU A 38 -11.46 27.65 16.15
CA GLU A 38 -10.97 28.48 17.27
C GLU A 38 -11.06 29.97 16.92
N LYS A 39 -10.61 30.34 15.71
CA LYS A 39 -10.67 31.73 15.23
C LYS A 39 -12.11 32.23 15.09
N LEU A 40 -13.00 31.40 14.55
CA LEU A 40 -14.43 31.71 14.41
C LEU A 40 -15.09 31.97 15.77
N ALA A 41 -14.79 31.14 16.78
CA ALA A 41 -15.32 31.30 18.14
C ALA A 41 -14.81 32.57 18.85
N GLN A 42 -13.64 33.10 18.46
CA GLN A 42 -13.07 34.34 19.01
C GLN A 42 -13.54 35.60 18.27
N THR A 43 -14.16 35.46 17.09
CA THR A 43 -14.50 36.60 16.25
C THR A 43 -15.83 37.22 16.68
N ALA A 44 -15.81 38.45 17.19
CA ALA A 44 -17.00 39.16 17.70
C ALA A 44 -17.91 39.79 16.61
N ARG A 45 -17.64 39.53 15.32
CA ARG A 45 -18.33 40.14 14.17
C ARG A 45 -18.70 39.07 13.15
N ASN A 46 -19.54 39.45 12.18
CA ASN A 46 -19.86 38.60 11.04
C ASN A 46 -18.58 38.11 10.36
N TYR A 47 -18.48 36.79 10.21
CA TYR A 47 -17.30 36.15 9.65
C TYR A 47 -17.70 34.89 8.90
N LYS A 48 -17.20 34.77 7.67
CA LYS A 48 -17.37 33.58 6.84
C LYS A 48 -16.00 33.09 6.37
N GLN A 49 -15.75 31.81 6.58
CA GLN A 49 -14.54 31.13 6.11
C GLN A 49 -14.94 29.87 5.35
N THR A 50 -14.35 29.69 4.18
CA THR A 50 -14.50 28.46 3.39
C THR A 50 -13.17 27.72 3.41
N TYR A 51 -13.19 26.51 3.96
CA TYR A 51 -12.10 25.56 3.82
C TYR A 51 -12.36 24.69 2.60
N LYS A 52 -11.42 24.67 1.65
CA LYS A 52 -11.44 23.71 0.54
C LYS A 52 -10.72 22.46 0.99
N LYS A 53 -11.41 21.31 0.94
CA LYS A 53 -10.82 20.02 1.26
C LYS A 53 -9.72 19.72 0.26
N THR A 54 -8.61 19.22 0.78
CA THR A 54 -7.50 18.67 0.00
C THR A 54 -7.75 17.21 -0.37
N THR A 55 -8.58 16.53 0.41
CA THR A 55 -9.05 15.15 0.21
C THR A 55 -10.40 15.09 -0.50
N ASP A 56 -10.69 13.96 -1.14
CA ASP A 56 -11.95 13.66 -1.83
C ASP A 56 -13.02 12.98 -0.95
N VAL A 57 -12.89 13.10 0.37
CA VAL A 57 -13.78 12.43 1.32
C VAL A 57 -15.08 13.20 1.57
N GLY A 58 -16.19 12.47 1.58
CA GLY A 58 -17.54 13.04 1.66
C GLY A 58 -18.12 13.36 0.29
N SER A 59 -19.29 14.00 0.26
CA SER A 59 -20.02 14.35 -0.97
C SER A 59 -19.65 15.74 -1.52
N GLY A 60 -18.95 16.56 -0.74
CA GLY A 60 -18.56 17.92 -1.09
C GLY A 60 -17.06 18.17 -0.87
N ASN A 61 -16.52 19.15 -1.60
CA ASN A 61 -15.10 19.53 -1.58
C ASN A 61 -14.78 20.75 -0.70
N LYS A 62 -15.76 21.22 0.09
CA LYS A 62 -15.60 22.38 0.96
C LYS A 62 -16.36 22.24 2.26
N ILE A 63 -15.88 22.93 3.29
CA ILE A 63 -16.56 23.14 4.56
C ILE A 63 -16.66 24.65 4.78
N GLU A 64 -17.86 25.14 5.03
CA GLU A 64 -18.14 26.53 5.32
C GLU A 64 -18.39 26.73 6.80
N PHE A 65 -17.74 27.74 7.36
CA PHE A 65 -17.90 28.22 8.71
C PHE A 65 -18.43 29.64 8.65
N GLU A 66 -19.57 29.89 9.29
CA GLU A 66 -20.21 31.21 9.22
C GLU A 66 -20.71 31.62 10.60
N ARG A 67 -20.44 32.87 10.98
CA ARG A 67 -21.01 33.51 12.17
C ARG A 67 -21.91 34.64 11.72
N SER A 68 -23.20 34.56 12.07
CA SER A 68 -24.18 35.59 11.75
C SER A 68 -24.03 36.83 12.65
N ASP A 69 -24.68 37.93 12.26
CA ASP A 69 -24.73 39.17 13.04
C ASP A 69 -25.40 38.97 14.42
N GLU A 70 -26.28 37.97 14.54
CA GLU A 70 -26.95 37.56 15.77
C GLU A 70 -26.08 36.65 16.66
N GLY A 71 -24.85 36.34 16.23
CA GLY A 71 -23.90 35.51 16.97
C GLY A 71 -24.11 34.00 16.82
N MET A 72 -25.04 33.56 15.98
CA MET A 72 -25.24 32.15 15.67
C MET A 72 -24.11 31.65 14.75
N ILE A 73 -23.54 30.49 15.07
CA ILE A 73 -22.48 29.89 14.26
C ILE A 73 -23.05 28.70 13.48
N SER A 74 -22.75 28.61 12.20
CA SER A 74 -23.06 27.44 11.37
C SER A 74 -21.81 26.78 10.81
N VAL A 75 -21.84 25.45 10.74
CA VAL A 75 -20.82 24.63 10.10
C VAL A 75 -21.51 23.80 9.02
N SER A 76 -21.13 23.99 7.76
CA SER A 76 -21.79 23.35 6.62
C SER A 76 -20.80 22.62 5.72
N GLY A 77 -21.15 21.41 5.30
CA GLY A 77 -20.33 20.56 4.43
C GLY A 77 -21.06 19.28 4.08
N ASP A 78 -20.74 18.63 2.98
CA ASP A 78 -21.34 17.33 2.58
C ASP A 78 -22.88 17.27 2.60
N GLY A 79 -23.53 18.41 2.29
CA GLY A 79 -24.99 18.55 2.33
C GLY A 79 -25.59 18.67 3.73
N GLN A 80 -24.75 18.73 4.78
CA GLN A 80 -25.15 18.93 6.17
C GLN A 80 -24.88 20.37 6.60
N THR A 81 -25.74 20.90 7.46
CA THR A 81 -25.54 22.19 8.15
C THR A 81 -25.87 22.02 9.62
N PHE A 82 -24.92 22.33 10.48
CA PHE A 82 -25.09 22.31 11.93
C PHE A 82 -25.07 23.72 12.48
N MET A 83 -26.15 24.10 13.17
CA MET A 83 -26.19 25.33 13.96
C MET A 83 -25.57 25.05 15.33
N CYS A 84 -24.62 25.86 15.77
CA CYS A 84 -23.78 25.62 16.93
C CYS A 84 -23.70 26.85 17.83
N THR A 85 -23.58 26.62 19.13
CA THR A 85 -23.16 27.66 20.09
C THR A 85 -21.64 27.87 20.06
N GLU A 86 -21.16 28.97 20.64
CA GLU A 86 -19.71 29.20 20.78
C GLU A 86 -19.01 28.07 21.55
N ASP A 87 -19.64 27.58 22.63
CA ASP A 87 -19.09 26.50 23.44
C ASP A 87 -19.00 25.20 22.64
N GLU A 88 -20.00 24.89 21.82
CA GLU A 88 -19.97 23.72 20.94
C GLU A 88 -18.87 23.81 19.88
N ILE A 89 -18.56 25.01 19.38
CA ILE A 89 -17.49 25.24 18.41
C ILE A 89 -16.11 25.12 19.06
N ARG A 90 -15.92 25.68 20.27
CA ARG A 90 -14.68 25.52 21.04
C ARG A 90 -14.43 24.06 21.38
N GLU A 91 -15.47 23.34 21.78
CA GLU A 91 -15.37 21.93 22.07
C GLU A 91 -15.06 21.11 20.81
N LEU A 92 -15.72 21.39 19.68
CA LEU A 92 -15.40 20.74 18.40
C LEU A 92 -13.95 20.99 17.97
N ALA A 93 -13.46 22.23 18.09
CA ALA A 93 -12.09 22.57 17.80
C ALA A 93 -11.10 21.82 18.72
N ARG A 94 -11.42 21.73 20.02
CA ARG A 94 -10.65 20.95 21.00
C ARG A 94 -10.60 19.47 20.63
N LEU A 95 -11.72 18.87 20.23
CA LEU A 95 -11.77 17.46 19.81
C LEU A 95 -10.93 17.21 18.55
N LEU A 96 -11.03 18.07 17.54
CA LEU A 96 -10.26 17.94 16.29
C LEU A 96 -8.75 18.15 16.50
N LYS A 97 -8.36 19.03 17.43
CA LYS A 97 -6.96 19.29 17.79
C LYS A 97 -6.33 18.15 18.59
N ASN A 98 -7.14 17.41 19.35
CA ASN A 98 -6.70 16.33 20.22
C ASN A 98 -7.17 14.96 19.71
N LEU A 99 -7.27 14.79 18.39
CA LEU A 99 -7.58 13.48 17.81
C LEU A 99 -6.53 12.45 18.27
N PRO A 100 -6.96 11.27 18.73
CA PRO A 100 -6.03 10.22 19.11
C PRO A 100 -5.24 9.78 17.87
N PRO A 101 -3.93 9.49 17.99
CA PRO A 101 -3.17 8.96 16.88
C PRO A 101 -3.86 7.72 16.34
N ILE A 102 -3.88 7.58 15.02
CA ILE A 102 -4.41 6.37 14.40
C ILE A 102 -3.42 5.24 14.69
N GLU A 103 -3.84 4.29 15.51
CA GLU A 103 -3.08 3.08 15.77
C GLU A 103 -3.07 2.22 14.51
N VAL A 104 -1.92 2.14 13.87
CA VAL A 104 -1.70 1.27 12.72
C VAL A 104 -0.95 0.03 13.21
N ALA A 105 -1.44 -1.16 12.86
CA ALA A 105 -0.73 -2.39 13.17
C ALA A 105 0.70 -2.38 12.57
N PRO A 106 1.66 -3.07 13.18
CA PRO A 106 3.01 -3.18 12.64
C PRO A 106 3.00 -3.81 11.24
N SER A 107 3.99 -3.48 10.40
CA SER A 107 4.06 -3.92 9.00
C SER A 107 3.93 -5.44 8.82
N SER A 108 4.45 -6.23 9.76
CA SER A 108 4.37 -7.70 9.77
C SER A 108 2.93 -8.23 9.82
N ASP A 109 2.01 -7.45 10.39
CA ASP A 109 0.62 -7.86 10.52
C ASP A 109 -0.11 -7.76 9.18
N TYR A 110 0.32 -6.84 8.30
CA TYR A 110 -0.27 -6.68 6.97
C TYR A 110 0.37 -7.56 5.91
N ALA A 111 1.67 -7.81 6.01
CA ALA A 111 2.35 -8.75 5.12
C ALA A 111 3.55 -9.41 5.80
N HIS A 112 3.64 -10.73 5.67
CA HIS A 112 4.74 -11.52 6.23
C HIS A 112 4.97 -12.79 5.42
N LYS A 113 6.16 -13.36 5.58
CA LYS A 113 6.53 -14.68 5.06
C LYS A 113 5.70 -15.77 5.74
N ILE A 114 5.30 -16.77 4.97
CA ILE A 114 4.71 -18.03 5.43
C ILE A 114 5.54 -19.22 4.91
N PRO A 115 5.45 -20.40 5.54
CA PRO A 115 6.03 -21.62 4.96
C PRO A 115 5.53 -21.84 3.52
N PRO A 116 6.40 -22.20 2.57
CA PRO A 116 6.01 -22.44 1.18
C PRO A 116 4.89 -23.47 1.05
N ASP A 117 3.84 -23.11 0.32
CA ASP A 117 2.68 -23.96 -0.02
C ASP A 117 2.35 -23.79 -1.51
N GLY A 118 2.71 -24.77 -2.34
CA GLY A 118 2.47 -24.72 -3.79
C GLY A 118 3.05 -23.46 -4.46
N ALA A 119 4.30 -23.11 -4.13
CA ALA A 119 5.04 -21.89 -4.51
C ALA A 119 4.61 -20.57 -3.83
N LYS A 120 3.54 -20.56 -3.03
CA LYS A 120 3.12 -19.37 -2.28
C LYS A 120 3.90 -19.27 -0.97
N CYS A 121 4.52 -18.13 -0.70
CA CYS A 121 5.41 -17.94 0.46
C CYS A 121 5.24 -16.60 1.17
N VAL A 122 4.36 -15.73 0.67
CA VAL A 122 4.01 -14.45 1.31
C VAL A 122 2.50 -14.40 1.49
N VAL A 123 2.03 -13.90 2.63
CA VAL A 123 0.62 -13.58 2.83
C VAL A 123 0.47 -12.08 3.03
N VAL A 124 -0.53 -11.50 2.37
CA VAL A 124 -1.04 -10.16 2.66
C VAL A 124 -2.39 -10.33 3.34
N LYS A 125 -2.61 -9.66 4.47
CA LYS A 125 -3.86 -9.76 5.22
C LYS A 125 -4.27 -8.43 5.85
N ASN A 126 -5.57 -8.25 6.04
CA ASN A 126 -6.11 -7.21 6.91
C ASN A 126 -7.39 -7.77 7.55
N GLY A 127 -7.43 -7.83 8.88
CA GLY A 127 -8.51 -8.52 9.60
C GLY A 127 -8.63 -10.00 9.20
N SER A 128 -9.83 -10.41 8.76
CA SER A 128 -10.11 -11.78 8.29
C SER A 128 -9.71 -12.04 6.83
N ASP A 129 -9.49 -10.98 6.06
CA ASP A 129 -9.25 -11.09 4.63
C ASP A 129 -7.77 -11.32 4.37
N SER A 130 -7.44 -12.25 3.46
CA SER A 130 -6.05 -12.52 3.09
C SER A 130 -5.89 -13.01 1.66
N ILE A 131 -4.71 -12.74 1.09
CA ILE A 131 -4.25 -13.29 -0.19
C ILE A 131 -2.86 -13.89 0.01
N LYS A 132 -2.65 -15.08 -0.56
CA LYS A 132 -1.36 -15.77 -0.56
C LYS A 132 -0.68 -15.58 -1.92
N LEU A 133 0.57 -15.13 -1.90
CA LEU A 133 1.34 -14.73 -3.06
C LEU A 133 2.60 -15.58 -3.20
N ARG A 134 3.00 -15.85 -4.45
CA ARG A 134 4.36 -16.24 -4.80
C ARG A 134 5.31 -15.06 -4.59
N LEU A 135 6.60 -15.35 -4.44
CA LEU A 135 7.62 -14.31 -4.25
C LEU A 135 7.62 -13.23 -5.37
N PRO A 136 7.54 -13.60 -6.68
CA PRO A 136 7.47 -12.59 -7.75
C PRO A 136 6.19 -11.76 -7.74
N GLU A 137 5.06 -12.36 -7.35
CA GLU A 137 3.77 -11.67 -7.22
C GLU A 137 3.83 -10.60 -6.12
N ALA A 138 4.42 -10.93 -4.95
CA ALA A 138 4.63 -9.97 -3.88
C ALA A 138 5.54 -8.81 -4.32
N ALA A 139 6.58 -9.09 -5.11
CA ALA A 139 7.47 -8.07 -5.65
C ALA A 139 6.75 -7.11 -6.61
N LEU A 140 5.94 -7.64 -7.54
CA LEU A 140 5.15 -6.81 -8.45
C LEU A 140 4.07 -6.02 -7.70
N LEU A 141 3.40 -6.63 -6.72
CA LEU A 141 2.42 -5.94 -5.89
C LEU A 141 3.04 -4.75 -5.16
N LYS A 142 4.25 -4.91 -4.62
CA LYS A 142 4.97 -3.82 -3.96
C LYS A 142 5.29 -2.67 -4.91
N VAL A 143 5.72 -2.97 -6.13
CA VAL A 143 6.01 -1.95 -7.16
C VAL A 143 4.74 -1.17 -7.47
N SER A 144 3.65 -1.89 -7.76
CA SER A 144 2.36 -1.32 -8.09
C SER A 144 1.77 -0.48 -6.93
N LEU A 145 1.88 -0.99 -5.70
CA LEU A 145 1.50 -0.28 -4.48
C LEU A 145 2.27 1.03 -4.33
N SER A 146 3.59 1.00 -4.53
CA SER A 146 4.44 2.19 -4.46
C SER A 146 4.02 3.24 -5.50
N SER A 147 3.74 2.81 -6.73
CA SER A 147 3.24 3.69 -7.80
C SER A 147 1.86 4.28 -7.52
N SER A 148 1.02 3.56 -6.76
CA SER A 148 -0.32 4.03 -6.39
C SER A 148 -0.34 5.19 -5.39
N LEU A 149 0.74 5.38 -4.63
CA LEU A 149 0.83 6.42 -3.60
C LEU A 149 0.81 7.84 -4.19
N ASP A 150 1.39 8.00 -5.38
CA ASP A 150 1.55 9.30 -6.04
C ASP A 150 0.32 9.75 -6.87
N SER A 151 -0.73 8.92 -6.97
CA SER A 151 -1.92 9.20 -7.79
C SER A 151 -3.21 9.21 -6.98
N LYS A 152 -4.12 10.17 -7.21
CA LYS A 152 -5.44 10.24 -6.54
C LYS A 152 -6.38 9.09 -6.92
N PHE A 153 -6.23 8.57 -8.14
CA PHE A 153 -6.90 7.38 -8.64
C PHE A 153 -5.86 6.48 -9.28
N PHE A 154 -5.83 5.21 -8.90
CA PHE A 154 -4.90 4.24 -9.46
C PHE A 154 -5.60 2.91 -9.59
N GLU A 155 -5.48 2.28 -10.75
CA GLU A 155 -5.98 0.94 -10.99
C GLU A 155 -5.01 0.24 -11.92
N GLU A 156 -4.41 -0.84 -11.44
CA GLU A 156 -3.48 -1.66 -12.21
C GLU A 156 -3.88 -3.13 -12.11
N HIS A 157 -3.89 -3.81 -13.25
CA HIS A 157 -4.19 -5.23 -13.37
C HIS A 157 -2.95 -5.97 -13.86
N ILE A 158 -2.34 -6.73 -12.97
CA ILE A 158 -1.15 -7.54 -13.18
C ILE A 158 -1.57 -8.95 -13.60
N HIS A 159 -1.33 -9.28 -14.87
CA HIS A 159 -1.69 -10.57 -15.44
C HIS A 159 -0.48 -11.49 -15.50
N ILE A 160 -0.57 -12.65 -14.85
CA ILE A 160 0.48 -13.68 -14.87
C ILE A 160 -0.16 -15.02 -15.19
N GLY A 161 -0.02 -15.46 -16.44
CA GLY A 161 -0.72 -16.62 -16.95
C GLY A 161 -2.24 -16.41 -16.91
N GLN A 162 -2.94 -17.26 -16.15
CA GLN A 162 -4.39 -17.15 -15.93
C GLN A 162 -4.78 -16.36 -14.68
N LYS A 163 -3.80 -15.98 -13.84
CA LYS A 163 -4.06 -15.26 -12.59
C LYS A 163 -4.07 -13.76 -12.86
N GLU A 164 -4.98 -13.10 -12.15
CA GLU A 164 -5.09 -11.65 -12.15
C GLU A 164 -4.90 -11.13 -10.72
N LEU A 165 -3.81 -10.40 -10.53
CA LEU A 165 -3.55 -9.61 -9.34
C LEU A 165 -3.88 -8.17 -9.67
N TRP A 166 -4.73 -7.52 -8.91
CA TRP A 166 -5.08 -6.13 -9.14
C TRP A 166 -4.89 -5.29 -7.88
N ILE A 167 -4.61 -4.02 -8.10
CA ILE A 167 -4.63 -3.01 -7.06
C ILE A 167 -5.49 -1.84 -7.53
N LYS A 168 -6.28 -1.32 -6.60
CA LYS A 168 -7.16 -0.20 -6.83
C LYS A 168 -7.07 0.78 -5.67
N ARG A 169 -6.68 2.01 -5.97
CA ARG A 169 -6.89 3.17 -5.12
C ARG A 169 -8.16 3.87 -5.58
N SER A 170 -9.21 3.74 -4.76
CA SER A 170 -10.54 4.27 -5.07
C SER A 170 -10.78 5.70 -4.56
N SER A 171 -9.95 6.16 -3.64
CA SER A 171 -9.95 7.53 -3.11
C SER A 171 -8.59 7.84 -2.45
N ASP A 172 -8.43 9.04 -1.91
CA ASP A 172 -7.21 9.39 -1.16
C ASP A 172 -6.99 8.57 0.11
N LEU A 173 -8.01 7.81 0.56
CA LEU A 173 -7.96 7.04 1.79
C LEU A 173 -8.13 5.53 1.62
N LYS A 174 -8.36 5.00 0.40
CA LYS A 174 -8.79 3.61 0.21
C LYS A 174 -8.04 2.88 -0.88
N TRP A 175 -7.39 1.80 -0.46
CA TRP A 175 -6.76 0.80 -1.31
C TRP A 175 -7.50 -0.53 -1.19
N ALA A 176 -7.60 -1.22 -2.32
CA ALA A 176 -8.03 -2.60 -2.38
C ALA A 176 -7.02 -3.36 -3.24
N LEU A 177 -6.61 -4.53 -2.77
CA LEU A 177 -5.75 -5.45 -3.48
C LEU A 177 -6.53 -6.74 -3.64
N GLY A 178 -6.52 -7.32 -4.83
CA GLY A 178 -7.21 -8.58 -5.06
C GLY A 178 -6.41 -9.55 -5.90
N LEU A 179 -6.66 -10.82 -5.63
CA LEU A 179 -6.11 -11.94 -6.39
C LEU A 179 -7.26 -12.93 -6.60
N ASP A 180 -7.58 -13.18 -7.86
CA ASP A 180 -8.73 -13.99 -8.27
C ASP A 180 -10.04 -13.50 -7.59
N SER A 181 -10.62 -14.29 -6.68
CA SER A 181 -11.86 -13.96 -5.95
C SER A 181 -11.64 -13.30 -4.58
N SER A 182 -10.40 -13.20 -4.12
CA SER A 182 -10.06 -12.67 -2.80
C SER A 182 -9.73 -11.18 -2.89
N THR A 183 -10.17 -10.39 -1.91
CA THR A 183 -9.89 -8.95 -1.84
C THR A 183 -9.51 -8.57 -0.41
N VAL A 184 -8.45 -7.79 -0.25
CA VAL A 184 -8.02 -7.22 1.02
C VAL A 184 -8.03 -5.70 0.89
N LYS A 185 -8.61 -5.02 1.87
CA LYS A 185 -8.77 -3.55 1.86
C LYS A 185 -7.85 -2.90 2.87
N PHE A 186 -7.36 -1.72 2.54
CA PHE A 186 -6.46 -0.93 3.37
C PHE A 186 -6.84 0.55 3.31
N THR A 187 -6.60 1.24 4.40
CA THR A 187 -6.71 2.69 4.51
C THR A 187 -5.38 3.38 4.18
N ALA A 188 -5.40 4.71 4.00
CA ALA A 188 -4.17 5.50 3.83
C ALA A 188 -3.15 5.34 4.96
N TYR A 189 -3.60 5.03 6.18
CA TYR A 189 -2.70 4.86 7.33
C TYR A 189 -2.02 3.49 7.32
N GLU A 190 -2.65 2.50 6.69
CA GLU A 190 -2.16 1.12 6.66
C GLU A 190 -1.29 0.85 5.43
N VAL A 191 -1.49 1.59 4.33
CA VAL A 191 -0.87 1.31 3.03
C VAL A 191 0.66 1.42 3.05
N GLU A 192 1.21 2.36 3.82
CA GLU A 192 2.66 2.48 3.99
C GLU A 192 3.23 1.29 4.76
N ASN A 193 2.56 0.89 5.85
CA ASN A 193 2.95 -0.29 6.63
C ASN A 193 2.80 -1.58 5.83
N LEU A 194 1.80 -1.68 4.96
CA LEU A 194 1.68 -2.78 3.99
C LEU A 194 2.87 -2.80 3.02
N SER A 195 3.26 -1.65 2.48
CA SER A 195 4.41 -1.54 1.56
C SER A 195 5.71 -2.00 2.23
N SER A 196 5.95 -1.55 3.47
CA SER A 196 7.06 -2.04 4.30
C SER A 196 6.93 -3.53 4.65
N GLY A 197 5.72 -4.03 4.90
CA GLY A 197 5.46 -5.43 5.20
C GLY A 197 5.79 -6.33 4.01
N LEU A 198 5.35 -5.95 2.81
CA LEU A 198 5.69 -6.65 1.57
C LEU A 198 7.20 -6.69 1.35
N HIS A 199 7.87 -5.55 1.57
CA HIS A 199 9.32 -5.47 1.47
C HIS A 199 10.03 -6.43 2.43
N ASN A 200 9.66 -6.40 3.70
CA ASN A 200 10.24 -7.25 4.73
C ASN A 200 9.93 -8.74 4.49
N ALA A 201 8.74 -9.07 4.00
CA ALA A 201 8.38 -10.45 3.65
C ALA A 201 9.24 -10.99 2.50
N ILE A 202 9.49 -10.18 1.46
CA ILE A 202 10.39 -10.55 0.35
C ILE A 202 11.82 -10.76 0.89
N LEU A 203 12.29 -9.83 1.73
CA LEU A 203 13.60 -9.92 2.37
C LEU A 203 13.72 -11.21 3.17
N ASP A 204 12.74 -11.53 4.03
CA ASP A 204 12.76 -12.73 4.88
C ASP A 204 12.81 -14.03 4.07
N VAL A 205 12.09 -14.09 2.94
CA VAL A 205 12.14 -15.25 2.03
C VAL A 205 13.52 -15.38 1.40
N LEU A 206 14.08 -14.28 0.88
CA LEU A 206 15.42 -14.29 0.28
C LEU A 206 16.50 -14.63 1.30
N MET A 207 16.35 -14.18 2.54
CA MET A 207 17.31 -14.47 3.61
C MET A 207 17.27 -15.93 4.05
N ASP A 208 16.12 -16.60 4.00
CA ASP A 208 16.06 -18.05 4.23
C ASP A 208 16.83 -18.83 3.16
N LEU A 209 16.73 -18.41 1.90
CA LEU A 209 17.54 -18.98 0.81
C LEU A 209 19.03 -18.72 1.03
N VAL A 210 19.44 -17.50 1.37
CA VAL A 210 20.85 -17.20 1.63
C VAL A 210 21.39 -18.03 2.79
N LYS A 211 20.61 -18.21 3.86
CA LYS A 211 20.97 -19.08 4.99
C LYS A 211 21.07 -20.55 4.56
N SER A 212 20.15 -21.04 3.73
CA SER A 212 20.16 -22.44 3.27
C SER A 212 21.35 -22.76 2.36
N MET A 213 21.89 -21.76 1.65
CA MET A 213 23.11 -21.91 0.86
C MET A 213 24.37 -22.12 1.73
N GLY A 214 24.35 -21.66 2.99
CA GLY A 214 25.47 -21.76 3.92
C GLY A 214 26.59 -20.75 3.65
N THR A 215 27.67 -20.83 4.44
CA THR A 215 28.85 -19.95 4.34
C THR A 215 30.15 -20.73 4.11
N ASP A 216 30.04 -22.02 3.78
CA ASP A 216 31.18 -22.89 3.54
C ASP A 216 31.68 -22.79 2.09
N LYS A 217 32.76 -23.51 1.76
CA LYS A 217 33.29 -23.55 0.37
C LYS A 217 32.28 -24.11 -0.64
N LEU A 218 31.24 -24.82 -0.18
CA LEU A 218 30.17 -25.35 -1.03
C LEU A 218 29.10 -24.29 -1.32
N ALA A 219 28.96 -23.26 -0.49
CA ALA A 219 28.05 -22.13 -0.71
C ALA A 219 28.30 -21.46 -2.07
N ASP A 220 29.57 -21.20 -2.42
CA ASP A 220 29.93 -20.62 -3.72
C ASP A 220 29.51 -21.50 -4.89
N ILE A 221 29.55 -22.84 -4.73
CA ILE A 221 29.12 -23.79 -5.75
C ILE A 221 27.59 -23.75 -5.88
N ARG A 222 26.86 -23.73 -4.76
CA ARG A 222 25.39 -23.63 -4.74
C ARG A 222 24.91 -22.33 -5.38
N ILE A 223 25.52 -21.19 -5.05
CA ILE A 223 25.22 -19.88 -5.63
C ILE A 223 25.44 -19.91 -7.14
N LYS A 224 26.60 -20.39 -7.60
CA LYS A 224 26.91 -20.51 -9.03
C LYS A 224 25.92 -21.43 -9.76
N SER A 225 25.52 -22.53 -9.13
CA SER A 225 24.54 -23.46 -9.68
C SER A 225 23.18 -22.81 -9.88
N GLN A 226 22.68 -22.04 -8.91
CA GLN A 226 21.40 -21.32 -9.05
C GLN A 226 21.46 -20.22 -10.13
N ILE A 227 22.58 -19.49 -10.22
CA ILE A 227 22.78 -18.48 -11.28
C ILE A 227 22.81 -19.13 -12.66
N GLN A 228 23.51 -20.27 -12.80
CA GLN A 228 23.53 -21.04 -14.05
C GLN A 228 22.16 -21.57 -14.42
N ARG A 229 21.37 -22.01 -13.43
CA ARG A 229 20.00 -22.44 -13.63
C ARG A 229 19.13 -21.32 -14.19
N ILE A 230 19.21 -20.10 -13.63
CA ILE A 230 18.53 -18.92 -14.20
C ILE A 230 18.97 -18.69 -15.65
N GLU A 231 20.27 -18.70 -15.95
CA GLU A 231 20.78 -18.46 -17.29
C GLU A 231 20.25 -19.47 -18.32
N GLN A 232 20.38 -20.76 -18.01
CA GLN A 232 20.02 -21.87 -18.91
C GLN A 232 18.51 -22.02 -19.06
N ASP A 233 17.76 -22.04 -17.95
CA ASP A 233 16.32 -22.24 -18.00
C ASP A 233 15.62 -21.02 -18.60
N THR A 234 16.12 -19.80 -18.38
CA THR A 234 15.61 -18.61 -19.09
C THR A 234 15.79 -18.74 -20.59
N LEU A 235 16.97 -19.15 -21.07
CA LEU A 235 17.20 -19.33 -22.52
C LEU A 235 16.29 -20.41 -23.10
N LYS A 236 16.07 -21.50 -22.36
CA LYS A 236 15.17 -22.57 -22.74
C LYS A 236 13.72 -22.09 -22.83
N LEU A 237 13.25 -21.34 -21.82
CA LEU A 237 11.89 -20.80 -21.77
C LEU A 237 11.63 -19.75 -22.83
N LEU A 238 12.62 -18.89 -23.13
CA LEU A 238 12.49 -17.85 -24.14
C LEU A 238 12.64 -18.37 -25.58
N GLY A 239 13.27 -19.55 -25.78
CA GLY A 239 13.39 -20.19 -27.08
C GLY A 239 13.93 -19.26 -28.17
N GLU A 240 13.13 -19.05 -29.22
CA GLU A 240 13.47 -18.19 -30.38
C GLU A 240 13.14 -16.70 -30.18
N HIS A 241 12.75 -16.28 -28.97
CA HIS A 241 12.46 -14.87 -28.71
C HIS A 241 13.63 -13.96 -29.10
N LYS A 242 13.36 -12.90 -29.87
CA LYS A 242 14.39 -12.04 -30.49
C LYS A 242 15.42 -11.48 -29.49
N LYS A 243 14.99 -11.23 -28.24
CA LYS A 243 15.84 -10.68 -27.17
C LYS A 243 16.30 -11.72 -26.15
N ALA A 244 16.10 -13.02 -26.39
CA ALA A 244 16.36 -14.09 -25.42
C ALA A 244 17.76 -14.02 -24.78
N LYS A 245 18.81 -13.87 -25.60
CA LYS A 245 20.20 -13.75 -25.11
C LYS A 245 20.43 -12.51 -24.26
N SER A 246 19.85 -11.36 -24.62
CA SER A 246 20.00 -10.13 -23.84
C SER A 246 19.30 -10.25 -22.50
N ILE A 247 18.06 -10.74 -22.50
CA ILE A 247 17.25 -10.90 -21.30
C ILE A 247 17.89 -11.92 -20.36
N SER A 248 18.30 -13.08 -20.86
CA SER A 248 19.02 -14.07 -20.03
C SER A 248 20.29 -13.47 -19.41
N LYS A 249 21.07 -12.71 -20.17
CA LYS A 249 22.27 -12.03 -19.64
C LYS A 249 21.93 -11.02 -18.54
N ASP A 250 20.85 -10.27 -18.70
CA ASP A 250 20.44 -9.26 -17.72
C ASP A 250 19.86 -9.92 -16.46
N LEU A 251 19.02 -10.96 -16.60
CA LEU A 251 18.54 -11.77 -15.47
C LEU A 251 19.68 -12.48 -14.73
N THR A 252 20.69 -12.96 -15.45
CA THR A 252 21.89 -13.57 -14.84
C THR A 252 22.67 -12.54 -14.01
N LYS A 253 22.84 -11.30 -14.52
CA LYS A 253 23.48 -10.22 -13.76
C LYS A 253 22.66 -9.81 -12.54
N MET A 254 21.34 -9.69 -12.68
CA MET A 254 20.47 -9.35 -11.56
C MET A 254 20.46 -10.47 -10.50
N SER A 255 20.44 -11.73 -10.92
CA SER A 255 20.50 -12.90 -10.03
C SER A 255 21.81 -12.94 -9.23
N LYS A 256 22.95 -12.58 -9.85
CA LYS A 256 24.21 -12.39 -9.11
C LYS A 256 24.05 -11.37 -7.99
N LYS A 257 23.43 -10.22 -8.28
CA LYS A 257 23.18 -9.18 -7.28
C LYS A 257 22.16 -9.56 -6.19
N VAL A 258 21.42 -10.65 -6.38
CA VAL A 258 20.51 -11.20 -5.36
C VAL A 258 21.19 -12.29 -4.54
N LEU A 259 22.05 -13.14 -5.14
CA LEU A 259 22.59 -14.35 -4.52
C LEU A 259 24.05 -14.24 -4.04
N GLU A 260 24.87 -13.37 -4.65
CA GLU A 260 26.30 -13.28 -4.37
C GLU A 260 26.61 -12.87 -2.93
N SER A 261 27.68 -13.42 -2.35
CA SER A 261 28.10 -13.14 -0.97
C SER A 261 28.45 -11.66 -0.75
N GLY A 262 28.24 -11.14 0.46
CA GLY A 262 28.63 -9.77 0.84
C GLY A 262 27.65 -8.67 0.44
N ILE A 263 26.58 -8.98 -0.29
CA ILE A 263 25.48 -8.04 -0.56
C ILE A 263 24.55 -7.96 0.65
N ASP A 264 24.22 -6.74 1.07
CA ASP A 264 23.29 -6.47 2.16
C ASP A 264 21.85 -6.94 1.82
N ALA A 265 21.07 -7.32 2.85
CA ALA A 265 19.72 -7.85 2.69
C ALA A 265 18.77 -6.88 1.98
N GLU A 266 18.90 -5.58 2.25
CA GLU A 266 18.11 -4.53 1.59
C GLU A 266 18.44 -4.47 0.10
N GLU A 267 19.73 -4.43 -0.23
CA GLU A 267 20.19 -4.37 -1.62
C GLU A 267 19.74 -5.61 -2.41
N ARG A 268 19.80 -6.81 -1.83
CA ARG A 268 19.28 -8.04 -2.45
C ARG A 268 17.80 -7.92 -2.77
N THR A 269 17.01 -7.46 -1.80
CA THR A 269 15.56 -7.32 -1.91
C THR A 269 15.20 -6.35 -3.05
N GLN A 270 15.85 -5.19 -3.10
CA GLN A 270 15.66 -4.22 -4.18
C GLN A 270 16.06 -4.77 -5.56
N ASN A 271 17.17 -5.53 -5.63
CA ASN A 271 17.60 -6.15 -6.89
C ASN A 271 16.61 -7.22 -7.36
N PHE A 272 16.03 -8.01 -6.46
CA PHE A 272 15.00 -8.99 -6.81
C PHE A 272 13.71 -8.31 -7.29
N ILE A 273 13.26 -7.24 -6.61
CA ILE A 273 12.09 -6.46 -7.05
C ILE A 273 12.31 -5.89 -8.46
N LYS A 274 13.47 -5.29 -8.71
CA LYS A 274 13.85 -4.77 -10.03
C LYS A 274 13.90 -5.85 -11.10
N MET A 275 14.34 -7.07 -10.75
CA MET A 275 14.36 -8.20 -11.66
C MET A 275 12.95 -8.63 -12.07
N CYS A 276 12.02 -8.72 -11.12
CA CYS A 276 10.61 -9.02 -11.40
C CYS A 276 9.96 -7.94 -12.27
N GLN A 277 10.18 -6.66 -11.93
CA GLN A 277 9.70 -5.53 -12.73
C GLN A 277 10.29 -5.55 -14.15
N HIS A 278 11.59 -5.85 -14.30
CA HIS A 278 12.23 -5.95 -15.60
C HIS A 278 11.58 -7.01 -16.49
N VAL A 279 11.28 -8.20 -15.94
CA VAL A 279 10.56 -9.26 -16.66
C VAL A 279 9.17 -8.77 -17.06
N TYR A 280 8.40 -8.27 -16.10
CA TYR A 280 7.01 -7.86 -16.33
C TYR A 280 6.88 -6.75 -17.37
N SER A 281 7.78 -5.76 -17.37
CA SER A 281 7.71 -4.62 -18.28
C SER A 281 8.28 -4.87 -19.68
N ASN A 282 9.10 -5.90 -19.88
CA ASN A 282 9.85 -6.08 -21.14
C ASN A 282 9.52 -7.37 -21.92
N LEU A 283 8.67 -8.24 -21.37
CA LEU A 283 8.30 -9.51 -21.97
C LEU A 283 6.81 -9.61 -22.27
N GLU A 284 6.49 -10.42 -23.28
CA GLU A 284 5.12 -10.76 -23.63
C GLU A 284 4.50 -11.65 -22.54
N PRO A 285 3.16 -11.56 -22.31
CA PRO A 285 2.47 -12.31 -21.26
C PRO A 285 2.71 -13.82 -21.26
N SER A 286 2.91 -14.42 -22.44
CA SER A 286 3.17 -15.85 -22.61
C SER A 286 4.44 -16.35 -21.90
N TYR A 287 5.41 -15.47 -21.65
CA TYR A 287 6.66 -15.83 -20.96
C TYR A 287 6.66 -15.54 -19.46
N LEU A 288 5.64 -14.82 -18.95
CA LEU A 288 5.63 -14.35 -17.56
C LEU A 288 5.46 -15.49 -16.55
N GLU A 289 4.42 -16.33 -16.70
CA GLU A 289 4.16 -17.43 -15.77
C GLU A 289 5.34 -18.42 -15.70
N PRO A 290 5.90 -18.92 -16.82
CA PRO A 290 7.03 -19.85 -16.74
C PRO A 290 8.29 -19.24 -16.10
N LEU A 291 8.57 -17.95 -16.33
CA LEU A 291 9.72 -17.29 -15.72
C LEU A 291 9.50 -17.02 -14.22
N PHE A 292 8.29 -16.69 -13.80
CA PHE A 292 8.00 -16.51 -12.38
C PHE A 292 7.91 -17.84 -11.61
N ASP A 293 7.54 -18.93 -12.27
CA ASP A 293 7.70 -20.28 -11.73
C ASP A 293 9.18 -20.63 -11.55
N LEU A 294 10.01 -20.31 -12.55
CA LEU A 294 11.47 -20.45 -12.43
C LEU A 294 12.00 -19.63 -11.24
N PHE A 295 11.59 -18.37 -11.11
CA PHE A 295 12.01 -17.52 -9.99
C PHE A 295 11.57 -18.08 -8.65
N SER A 296 10.32 -18.55 -8.54
CA SER A 296 9.82 -19.17 -7.32
C SER A 296 10.64 -20.42 -6.97
N SER A 297 11.05 -21.22 -7.96
CA SER A 297 11.85 -22.43 -7.75
C SER A 297 13.34 -22.21 -7.44
N VAL A 298 13.86 -21.00 -7.70
CA VAL A 298 15.28 -20.65 -7.49
C VAL A 298 15.44 -19.78 -6.25
N PHE A 299 14.51 -18.87 -5.99
CA PHE A 299 14.62 -17.85 -4.95
C PHE A 299 13.83 -18.17 -3.67
N VAL A 300 13.09 -19.27 -3.63
CA VAL A 300 12.41 -19.75 -2.43
C VAL A 300 13.11 -21.03 -1.99
N ALA A 301 13.52 -21.09 -0.72
CA ALA A 301 14.11 -22.31 -0.17
C ALA A 301 13.05 -23.42 -0.08
N ASP A 302 13.40 -24.62 -0.55
CA ASP A 302 12.60 -25.82 -0.29
C ASP A 302 12.50 -26.05 1.22
N SER A 303 11.30 -26.40 1.69
CA SER A 303 10.99 -26.65 3.11
C SER A 303 11.57 -27.98 3.60
#